data_AF-Q84XV3-F1
#
_entry.id   AF-Q84XV3-F1
#
_cell.length_a   1.000
_cell.length_b   1.000
_cell.length_c   1.000
_cell.angle_alpha   90.00
_cell.angle_beta   90.00
_cell.angle_gamma   90.00
#
_symmetry.space_group_name_H-M   'P 1'
#
loop_
_entity.id
_entity.type
_entity.pdbx_description
1 polymer ?
#
loop_
_entity_poly.entity_id
_entity_poly.type
_entity_poly.pdbx_seq_one_letter_code
_entity_poly.pdbx_strand_id
1 'polypeptide(L)'
;GAILDERVFHNDYVNLAHSIGAFLYDDLLAIVSLRYQRIHILQIRDSGDLVDVRAIGEFCREDDELFLNFNSQVLVNHVGNGFHHSMPELETSFMSGIKQRLLSFIFRGIWNEETDQTMRVQCLKKKFYFHFQDYIDLIIWKVQFLDRHHLLIKFGSVDGGVSRNADSHPSFFAVYNMETTEIVAFYQNSADELYFLFELFSDHF
;
A
#
# COMPACT_ATOMS: atom_id res chain seq x y z
N GLY A 1 -35.29 -1.12 2.32
CA GLY A 1 -34.25 -0.11 2.58
C GLY A 1 -34.44 1.03 1.61
N ALA A 2 -34.08 2.24 2.02
CA ALA A 2 -33.92 3.39 1.13
C ALA A 2 -32.42 3.62 0.91
N ILE A 3 -32.03 4.06 -0.28
CA ILE A 3 -30.66 4.51 -0.53
C ILE A 3 -30.54 5.91 0.06
N LEU A 4 -29.57 6.12 0.96
CA LEU A 4 -29.34 7.40 1.62
C LEU A 4 -28.21 8.19 0.95
N ASP A 5 -27.22 7.50 0.38
CA ASP A 5 -26.09 8.10 -0.33
C ASP A 5 -25.49 7.12 -1.35
N GLU A 6 -24.70 7.65 -2.29
CA GLU A 6 -24.05 6.91 -3.37
C GLU A 6 -22.62 7.43 -3.63
N ARG A 7 -21.66 6.50 -3.74
CA ARG A 7 -20.29 6.80 -4.16
C ARG A 7 -19.95 6.04 -5.44
N VAL A 8 -19.49 6.78 -6.45
CA VAL A 8 -19.14 6.21 -7.77
C VAL A 8 -17.63 6.33 -8.02
N PHE A 9 -17.00 5.19 -8.31
CA PHE A 9 -15.59 5.12 -8.70
C PHE A 9 -15.47 5.01 -10.22
N HIS A 10 -15.22 6.14 -10.89
CA HIS A 10 -15.12 6.18 -12.34
C HIS A 10 -13.82 5.57 -12.84
N ASN A 11 -13.91 4.81 -13.94
CA ASN A 11 -12.77 4.19 -14.62
C ASN A 11 -11.95 3.24 -13.74
N ASP A 12 -12.52 2.74 -12.66
CA ASP A 12 -11.85 1.89 -11.68
C ASP A 12 -12.47 0.50 -11.61
N TYR A 13 -11.80 -0.41 -10.91
CA TYR A 13 -12.29 -1.75 -10.60
C TYR A 13 -12.21 -2.00 -9.09
N VAL A 14 -13.38 -2.19 -8.48
CA VAL A 14 -13.52 -2.59 -7.08
C VAL A 14 -13.97 -4.04 -7.04
N ASN A 15 -13.12 -4.93 -6.52
CA ASN A 15 -13.43 -6.35 -6.46
C ASN A 15 -14.31 -6.68 -5.25
N LEU A 16 -15.62 -6.77 -5.43
CA LEU A 16 -16.55 -7.10 -4.34
C LEU A 16 -16.68 -8.60 -4.06
N ALA A 17 -16.07 -9.47 -4.88
CA ALA A 17 -16.14 -10.92 -4.66
C ALA A 17 -15.48 -11.26 -3.32
N HIS A 18 -16.18 -12.05 -2.49
CA HIS A 18 -15.71 -12.48 -1.16
C HIS A 18 -15.19 -11.33 -0.27
N SER A 19 -15.77 -10.13 -0.37
CA SER A 19 -15.36 -8.93 0.37
C SER A 19 -13.86 -8.62 0.28
N ILE A 20 -13.25 -8.92 -0.87
CA ILE A 20 -11.81 -8.71 -1.10
C ILE A 20 -11.48 -7.22 -1.22
N GLY A 21 -12.29 -6.48 -1.96
CA GLY A 21 -12.07 -5.06 -2.28
C GLY A 21 -12.92 -4.09 -1.48
N ALA A 22 -13.75 -4.57 -0.55
CA ALA A 22 -14.51 -3.71 0.37
C ALA A 22 -14.68 -4.38 1.73
N PHE A 23 -14.44 -3.64 2.81
CA PHE A 23 -14.53 -4.14 4.17
C PHE A 23 -15.07 -3.05 5.11
N LEU A 24 -16.06 -3.41 5.93
CA LEU A 24 -16.72 -2.50 6.89
C LEU A 24 -16.29 -2.88 8.32
N TYR A 25 -15.94 -1.88 9.12
CA TYR A 25 -15.65 -2.01 10.54
C TYR A 25 -16.32 -0.86 11.29
N ASP A 26 -17.28 -1.17 12.17
CA ASP A 26 -18.19 -0.20 12.76
C ASP A 26 -18.85 0.69 11.68
N ASP A 27 -18.52 1.98 11.67
CA ASP A 27 -18.93 3.03 10.74
C ASP A 27 -17.85 3.36 9.69
N LEU A 28 -16.72 2.65 9.67
CA LEU A 28 -15.64 2.85 8.69
C LEU A 28 -15.70 1.81 7.58
N LEU A 29 -15.69 2.28 6.33
CA LEU A 29 -15.69 1.47 5.12
C LEU A 29 -14.36 1.66 4.37
N ALA A 30 -13.62 0.57 4.20
CA ALA A 30 -12.45 0.51 3.34
C ALA A 30 -12.82 -0.02 1.96
N ILE A 31 -12.36 0.63 0.90
CA ILE A 31 -12.58 0.21 -0.50
C ILE A 31 -11.24 0.22 -1.25
N VAL A 32 -10.90 -0.89 -1.90
CA VAL A 32 -9.69 -1.02 -2.73
C VAL A 32 -10.01 -0.65 -4.18
N SER A 33 -9.38 0.42 -4.63
CA SER A 33 -9.19 0.78 -6.03
C SER A 33 -8.08 -0.06 -6.63
N LEU A 34 -8.42 -1.07 -7.44
CA LEU A 34 -7.41 -1.94 -8.05
C LEU A 34 -6.68 -1.25 -9.19
N ARG A 35 -7.33 -0.36 -9.94
CA ARG A 35 -6.65 0.34 -11.04
C ARG A 35 -5.67 1.37 -10.51
N TYR A 36 -6.09 2.18 -9.53
CA TYR A 36 -5.27 3.26 -9.00
C TYR A 36 -4.41 2.85 -7.80
N GLN A 37 -4.49 1.58 -7.39
CA GLN A 37 -3.70 1.03 -6.28
C GLN A 37 -3.83 1.88 -5.02
N ARG A 38 -5.09 2.15 -4.67
CA ARG A 38 -5.49 3.08 -3.61
C ARG A 38 -6.55 2.45 -2.72
N ILE A 39 -6.44 2.67 -1.41
CA ILE A 39 -7.45 2.29 -0.43
C ILE A 39 -8.17 3.56 -0.01
N HIS A 40 -9.47 3.61 -0.26
CA HIS A 40 -10.35 4.67 0.21
C HIS A 40 -10.91 4.29 1.57
N ILE A 41 -10.82 5.18 2.54
CA ILE A 41 -11.49 5.04 3.84
C ILE A 41 -12.61 6.06 3.89
N LEU A 42 -13.83 5.56 4.01
CA LEU A 42 -15.05 6.34 4.14
C LEU A 42 -15.63 6.14 5.54
N GLN A 43 -16.30 7.15 6.09
CA GLN A 43 -17.11 7.02 7.29
C GLN A 43 -18.58 7.11 6.92
N ILE A 44 -19.38 6.18 7.42
CA ILE A 44 -20.84 6.17 7.31
C ILE A 44 -21.40 6.90 8.52
N ARG A 45 -21.99 8.08 8.32
CA ARG A 45 -22.60 8.85 9.42
C ARG A 45 -23.97 8.28 9.80
N ASP A 46 -24.46 8.62 10.99
CA ASP A 46 -25.81 8.27 11.45
C ASP A 46 -26.91 8.77 10.51
N SER A 47 -26.66 9.84 9.76
CA SER A 47 -27.55 10.37 8.71
C SER A 47 -27.64 9.48 7.46
N GLY A 48 -26.70 8.55 7.30
CA GLY A 48 -26.54 7.72 6.10
C GLY A 48 -25.55 8.26 5.07
N ASP A 49 -24.97 9.45 5.31
CA ASP A 49 -24.00 10.07 4.41
C ASP A 49 -22.64 9.36 4.47
N LEU A 50 -21.99 9.23 3.31
CA LEU A 50 -20.63 8.71 3.15
C LEU A 50 -19.64 9.88 3.10
N VAL A 51 -18.71 9.90 4.05
CA VAL A 51 -17.68 10.96 4.14
C VAL A 51 -16.30 10.39 3.88
N ASP A 52 -15.56 10.97 2.94
CA ASP A 52 -14.15 10.63 2.73
C ASP A 52 -13.33 10.99 3.98
N VAL A 53 -12.71 9.99 4.60
CA VAL A 53 -11.81 10.17 5.74
C VAL A 53 -10.38 10.27 5.26
N ARG A 54 -9.94 9.35 4.39
CA ARG A 54 -8.60 9.38 3.80
C ARG A 54 -8.46 8.49 2.57
N ALA A 55 -7.37 8.68 1.85
CA ALA A 55 -6.91 7.79 0.79
C ALA A 55 -5.46 7.33 1.08
N ILE A 56 -5.19 6.05 0.88
CA ILE A 56 -3.87 5.43 1.10
C ILE A 56 -3.42 4.78 -0.20
N GLY A 57 -2.33 5.24 -0.80
CA GLY A 57 -1.81 4.69 -2.05
C GLY A 57 -0.50 5.38 -2.43
N GLU A 58 -0.53 6.14 -3.52
CA GLU A 58 0.56 7.03 -3.95
C GLU A 58 0.92 8.08 -2.88
N PHE A 59 -0.09 8.57 -2.16
CA PHE A 59 0.08 9.44 -1.00
C PHE A 59 -0.49 8.73 0.23
N CYS A 60 0.10 8.98 1.40
CA CYS A 60 -0.38 8.43 2.67
C CYS A 60 -0.78 9.52 3.66
N ARG A 61 -0.41 10.78 3.39
CA ARG A 61 -0.82 11.97 4.12
C ARG A 61 -1.32 13.02 3.13
N GLU A 62 -2.19 13.91 3.61
CA GLU A 62 -2.79 14.97 2.80
C GLU A 62 -1.75 15.97 2.26
N ASP A 63 -0.68 16.19 3.01
CA ASP A 63 0.40 17.11 2.67
C ASP A 63 1.49 16.48 1.77
N ASP A 64 1.51 15.15 1.61
CA ASP A 64 2.54 14.44 0.80
C ASP A 64 2.61 14.97 -0.64
N GLU A 65 1.46 15.31 -1.24
CA GLU A 65 1.38 15.81 -2.62
C GLU A 65 2.13 17.15 -2.78
N LEU A 66 2.02 18.05 -1.79
CA LEU A 66 2.70 19.34 -1.82
C LEU A 66 4.21 19.17 -1.73
N PHE A 67 4.70 18.24 -0.91
CA PHE A 67 6.14 17.97 -0.76
C PHE A 67 6.75 17.35 -2.02
N LEU A 68 6.05 16.43 -2.67
CA LEU A 68 6.53 15.78 -3.88
C LEU A 68 6.56 16.75 -5.07
N ASN A 69 5.54 17.62 -5.19
CA ASN A 69 5.50 18.68 -6.19
C ASN A 69 6.56 19.78 -5.97
N PHE A 70 6.90 20.08 -4.72
CA PHE A 70 7.99 21.01 -4.43
C PHE A 70 9.35 20.43 -4.86
N ASN A 71 9.61 19.15 -4.55
CA ASN A 71 10.87 18.50 -4.90
C ASN A 71 11.04 18.28 -6.41
N SER A 72 9.97 18.01 -7.15
CA SER A 72 10.03 17.90 -8.62
C SER A 72 10.43 19.23 -9.26
N GLN A 73 9.90 20.37 -8.77
CA GLN A 73 10.27 21.70 -9.26
C GLN A 73 11.74 22.07 -8.97
N VAL A 74 12.30 21.67 -7.82
CA VAL A 74 13.71 21.91 -7.49
C VAL A 74 14.65 21.14 -8.44
N LEU A 75 14.29 19.90 -8.80
CA LEU A 75 15.08 19.08 -9.73
C LEU A 75 15.10 19.69 -11.16
N VAL A 76 13.98 20.29 -11.58
CA VAL A 76 13.86 20.99 -12.88
C VAL A 76 14.70 22.27 -12.88
N ASN A 77 14.71 23.02 -11.77
CA ASN A 77 15.47 24.28 -11.67
C ASN A 77 16.99 24.09 -11.61
N HIS A 78 17.49 22.94 -11.15
CA HIS A 78 18.93 22.66 -11.09
C HIS A 78 19.55 22.14 -12.40
N VAL A 79 18.73 21.79 -13.42
CA VAL A 79 19.22 21.15 -14.65
C VAL A 79 19.06 22.02 -15.91
N GLY A 80 18.43 23.20 -15.85
CA GLY A 80 18.03 23.90 -17.09
C GLY A 80 18.19 25.41 -17.12
N ASN A 81 19.42 25.93 -17.11
CA ASN A 81 19.69 27.23 -17.73
C ASN A 81 20.08 27.00 -19.21
N GLY A 82 19.09 26.69 -20.04
CA GLY A 82 19.26 26.57 -21.49
C GLY A 82 18.34 25.53 -22.13
N PHE A 83 17.51 25.99 -23.07
CA PHE A 83 16.72 25.26 -24.06
C PHE A 83 15.34 24.76 -23.62
N HIS A 84 14.33 25.58 -23.95
CA HIS A 84 12.96 25.15 -24.20
C HIS A 84 12.95 24.08 -25.30
N HIS A 85 12.90 22.82 -24.93
CA HIS A 85 12.39 21.77 -25.79
C HIS A 85 11.39 20.98 -24.95
N SER A 86 10.20 20.76 -25.51
CA SER A 86 9.14 19.91 -24.96
C SER A 86 9.72 18.57 -24.52
N MET A 87 10.05 18.46 -23.23
CA MET A 87 10.55 17.23 -22.65
C MET A 87 9.35 16.28 -22.58
N PRO A 88 9.44 15.06 -23.12
CA PRO A 88 8.41 14.06 -22.86
C PRO A 88 8.34 13.93 -21.34
N GLU A 89 7.13 13.81 -20.79
CA GLU A 89 6.87 13.50 -19.39
C GLU A 89 7.81 12.37 -18.98
N LEU A 90 8.97 12.74 -18.43
CA LEU A 90 9.86 11.78 -17.83
C LEU A 90 9.14 11.49 -16.53
N GLU A 91 8.28 10.47 -16.58
CA GLU A 91 7.68 9.79 -15.43
C GLU A 91 8.82 9.22 -14.58
N THR A 92 9.67 10.06 -14.01
CA THR A 92 10.34 9.73 -12.76
C THR A 92 9.27 9.85 -11.70
N SER A 93 8.29 8.95 -11.73
CA SER A 93 7.41 8.71 -10.61
C SER A 93 8.33 8.23 -9.49
N PHE A 94 8.76 9.18 -8.65
CA PHE A 94 9.43 8.83 -7.42
C PHE A 94 8.47 7.91 -6.69
N MET A 95 8.91 6.68 -6.47
CA MET A 95 8.13 5.70 -5.76
C MET A 95 7.77 6.27 -4.39
N SER A 96 6.49 6.50 -4.18
CA SER A 96 5.94 7.27 -3.08
C SER A 96 4.97 6.42 -2.26
N GLY A 97 4.43 7.03 -1.20
CA GLY A 97 3.32 6.50 -0.43
C GLY A 97 3.57 5.11 0.13
N ILE A 98 2.60 4.21 -0.04
CA ILE A 98 2.59 2.92 0.64
C ILE A 98 3.69 1.98 0.14
N LYS A 99 4.02 2.00 -1.17
CA LYS A 99 5.10 1.17 -1.73
C LYS A 99 6.46 1.61 -1.20
N GLN A 100 6.71 2.91 -1.15
CA GLN A 100 7.94 3.46 -0.58
C GLN A 100 8.09 3.09 0.90
N ARG A 101 7.00 3.25 1.68
CA ARG A 101 6.98 2.90 3.10
C ARG A 101 7.23 1.41 3.32
N LEU A 102 6.66 0.56 2.48
CA LEU A 102 6.90 -0.88 2.48
C LEU A 102 8.37 -1.21 2.22
N LEU A 103 8.96 -0.66 1.16
CA LEU A 103 10.37 -0.91 0.86
C LEU A 103 11.30 -0.39 1.95
N SER A 104 11.00 0.78 2.52
CA SER A 104 11.75 1.32 3.65
C SER A 104 11.65 0.39 4.86
N PHE A 105 10.48 -0.18 5.13
CA PHE A 105 10.29 -1.16 6.20
C PHE A 105 11.15 -2.40 5.98
N ILE A 106 11.06 -3.02 4.79
CA ILE A 106 11.83 -4.23 4.44
C ILE A 106 13.33 -3.96 4.52
N PHE A 107 13.79 -2.85 3.93
CA PHE A 107 15.21 -2.48 3.94
C PHE A 107 15.72 -2.30 5.37
N ARG A 108 14.99 -1.54 6.21
CA ARG A 108 15.38 -1.29 7.61
C ARG A 108 15.39 -2.58 8.43
N GLY A 109 14.41 -3.46 8.21
CA GLY A 109 14.38 -4.79 8.83
C GLY A 109 15.67 -5.55 8.56
N ILE A 110 16.01 -5.74 7.28
CA ILE A 110 17.24 -6.46 6.88
C ILE A 110 18.51 -5.75 7.33
N TRP A 111 18.54 -4.41 7.27
CA TRP A 111 19.69 -3.61 7.72
C TRP A 111 19.99 -3.82 9.21
N ASN A 112 18.94 -3.99 10.02
CA ASN A 112 19.03 -4.12 11.47
C ASN A 112 19.17 -5.57 11.95
N GLU A 113 18.95 -6.59 11.11
CA GLU A 113 19.15 -8.01 11.45
C GLU A 113 20.59 -8.34 11.85
N GLU A 114 21.56 -7.72 11.16
CA GLU A 114 22.98 -8.04 11.32
C GLU A 114 23.77 -6.85 11.85
N THR A 115 24.70 -7.11 12.76
CA THR A 115 25.61 -6.07 13.28
C THR A 115 26.86 -5.90 12.39
N ASP A 116 27.35 -7.01 11.81
CA ASP A 116 28.52 -6.99 10.93
C ASP A 116 28.21 -6.35 9.58
N GLN A 117 29.07 -5.42 9.15
CA GLN A 117 28.86 -4.64 7.93
C GLN A 117 28.91 -5.51 6.66
N THR A 118 29.75 -6.54 6.63
CA THR A 118 29.91 -7.40 5.45
C THR A 118 28.69 -8.31 5.31
N MET A 119 28.26 -8.94 6.40
CA MET A 119 27.06 -9.76 6.44
C MET A 119 25.82 -8.94 6.11
N ARG A 120 25.68 -7.74 6.66
CA ARG A 120 24.57 -6.81 6.34
C ARG A 120 24.47 -6.53 4.85
N VAL A 121 25.59 -6.18 4.19
CA VAL A 121 25.60 -5.93 2.74
C VAL A 121 25.23 -7.19 1.94
N GLN A 122 25.69 -8.36 2.37
CA GLN A 122 25.32 -9.63 1.73
C GLN A 122 23.83 -9.96 1.91
N CYS A 123 23.27 -9.74 3.10
CA CYS A 123 21.84 -9.92 3.37
C CYS A 123 20.99 -9.00 2.50
N LEU A 124 21.34 -7.71 2.41
CA LEU A 124 20.62 -6.77 1.53
C LEU A 124 20.70 -7.18 0.07
N LYS A 125 21.87 -7.61 -0.41
CA LYS A 125 22.00 -8.11 -1.80
C LYS A 125 21.07 -9.28 -2.07
N LYS A 126 21.01 -10.25 -1.16
CA LYS A 126 20.23 -11.49 -1.35
C LYS A 126 18.73 -11.31 -1.10
N LYS A 127 18.35 -10.58 -0.06
CA LYS A 127 16.95 -10.46 0.39
C LYS A 127 16.23 -9.24 -0.18
N PHE A 128 16.93 -8.11 -0.35
CA PHE A 128 16.29 -6.86 -0.80
C PHE A 128 16.54 -6.58 -2.28
N TYR A 129 17.80 -6.41 -2.70
CA TYR A 129 18.12 -5.97 -4.05
C TYR A 129 17.83 -7.03 -5.11
N PHE A 130 18.02 -8.31 -4.79
CA PHE A 130 17.66 -9.41 -5.69
C PHE A 130 16.15 -9.46 -5.97
N HIS A 131 15.32 -9.16 -4.96
CA HIS A 131 13.85 -9.17 -5.04
C HIS A 131 13.25 -7.77 -5.24
N PHE A 132 14.06 -6.75 -5.55
CA PHE A 132 13.61 -5.37 -5.55
C PHE A 132 12.44 -5.16 -6.53
N GLN A 133 12.59 -5.69 -7.75
CA GLN A 133 11.55 -5.60 -8.78
C GLN A 133 10.27 -6.34 -8.35
N ASP A 134 10.40 -7.53 -7.75
CA ASP A 134 9.26 -8.29 -7.23
C ASP A 134 8.44 -7.46 -6.23
N TYR A 135 9.12 -6.71 -5.34
CA TYR A 135 8.45 -5.81 -4.39
C TYR A 135 7.81 -4.60 -5.07
N ILE A 136 8.40 -4.07 -6.14
CA ILE A 136 7.82 -2.93 -6.89
C ILE A 136 6.53 -3.36 -7.56
N ASP A 137 6.51 -4.58 -8.10
CA ASP A 137 5.40 -5.10 -8.90
C ASP A 137 4.25 -5.63 -8.02
N LEU A 138 4.42 -5.63 -6.70
CA LEU A 138 3.32 -5.91 -5.78
C LEU A 138 2.19 -4.91 -5.94
N ILE A 139 0.97 -5.44 -6.01
CA ILE A 139 -0.26 -4.68 -6.00
C ILE A 139 -1.10 -5.04 -4.77
N ILE A 140 -1.84 -4.05 -4.27
CA ILE A 140 -2.85 -4.20 -3.22
C ILE A 140 -4.00 -5.01 -3.80
N TRP A 141 -4.23 -6.18 -3.25
CA TRP A 141 -5.32 -7.07 -3.63
C TRP A 141 -6.50 -6.98 -2.68
N LYS A 142 -6.23 -6.83 -1.39
CA LYS A 142 -7.24 -6.88 -0.32
C LYS A 142 -6.87 -5.95 0.81
N VAL A 143 -7.89 -5.43 1.47
CA VAL A 143 -7.78 -4.70 2.73
C VAL A 143 -8.80 -5.23 3.75
N GLN A 144 -8.42 -5.27 5.01
CA GLN A 144 -9.32 -5.49 6.16
C GLN A 144 -8.90 -4.54 7.28
N PHE A 145 -9.86 -4.07 8.08
CA PHE A 145 -9.53 -3.43 9.35
C PHE A 145 -9.19 -4.53 10.35
N LEU A 146 -8.13 -4.31 11.12
CA LEU A 146 -7.90 -5.03 12.37
C LEU A 146 -8.59 -4.24 13.49
N ASP A 147 -8.34 -2.94 13.54
CA ASP A 147 -9.04 -2.01 14.40
C ASP A 147 -9.26 -0.68 13.66
N ARG A 148 -9.68 0.37 14.38
CA ARG A 148 -9.93 1.71 13.80
C ARG A 148 -8.67 2.41 13.29
N HIS A 149 -7.48 1.92 13.64
CA HIS A 149 -6.19 2.51 13.32
C HIS A 149 -5.33 1.62 12.42
N HIS A 150 -5.55 0.30 12.40
CA HIS A 150 -4.71 -0.66 11.70
C HIS A 150 -5.45 -1.36 10.57
N LEU A 151 -4.82 -1.39 9.40
CA LEU A 151 -5.24 -2.16 8.24
C LEU A 151 -4.35 -3.38 8.07
N LEU A 152 -4.97 -4.53 7.79
CA LEU A 152 -4.31 -5.66 7.18
C LEU A 152 -4.44 -5.56 5.65
N ILE A 153 -3.32 -5.45 4.96
CA ILE A 153 -3.26 -5.25 3.51
C ILE A 153 -2.60 -6.47 2.88
N LYS A 154 -3.30 -7.13 1.94
CA LYS A 154 -2.72 -8.20 1.13
C LYS A 154 -2.10 -7.59 -0.13
N PHE A 155 -0.80 -7.81 -0.29
CA PHE A 155 -0.05 -7.56 -1.51
C PHE A 155 0.14 -8.86 -2.30
N GLY A 156 0.25 -8.75 -3.61
CA GLY A 156 0.53 -9.88 -4.49
C GLY A 156 0.84 -9.43 -5.91
N SER A 157 1.32 -10.34 -6.74
CA SER A 157 1.61 -10.06 -8.15
C SER A 157 0.33 -9.73 -8.93
N VAL A 158 0.47 -8.90 -9.98
CA VAL A 158 -0.59 -8.59 -10.96
C VAL A 158 -1.17 -9.86 -11.60
N ASP A 159 -0.33 -10.86 -11.86
CA ASP A 159 -0.73 -12.12 -12.51
C ASP A 159 -1.53 -13.07 -11.60
N GLY A 160 -1.61 -12.76 -10.29
CA GLY A 160 -2.34 -13.56 -9.31
C GLY A 160 -3.85 -13.66 -9.58
N GLY A 161 -4.42 -12.77 -10.40
CA GLY A 161 -5.84 -12.79 -10.76
C GLY A 161 -6.23 -13.68 -11.94
N VAL A 162 -5.26 -14.13 -12.75
CA VAL A 162 -5.52 -14.85 -14.02
C VAL A 162 -5.33 -16.37 -13.86
N SER A 163 -4.55 -16.81 -12.87
CA SER A 163 -4.25 -18.22 -12.64
C SER A 163 -5.26 -18.88 -11.70
N ARG A 164 -5.83 -20.02 -12.12
CA ARG A 164 -6.59 -20.93 -11.22
C ARG A 164 -5.70 -21.58 -10.15
N ASN A 165 -4.39 -21.44 -10.26
CA ASN A 165 -3.40 -21.78 -9.23
C ASN A 165 -2.92 -20.49 -8.57
N ALA A 166 -3.74 -19.93 -7.67
CA ALA A 166 -3.43 -18.71 -6.92
C ALA A 166 -2.24 -18.90 -5.95
N ASP A 167 -1.83 -20.14 -5.69
CA ASP A 167 -0.77 -20.50 -4.74
C ASP A 167 0.65 -20.42 -5.32
N SER A 168 0.82 -20.21 -6.64
CA SER A 168 2.16 -20.19 -7.25
C SER A 168 2.85 -18.83 -7.19
N HIS A 169 2.11 -17.75 -6.88
CA HIS A 169 2.67 -16.41 -6.80
C HIS A 169 2.80 -15.99 -5.34
N PRO A 170 3.96 -15.44 -4.93
CA PRO A 170 4.13 -14.97 -3.57
C PRO A 170 3.10 -13.87 -3.29
N SER A 171 2.35 -14.06 -2.22
CA SER A 171 1.50 -13.03 -1.64
C SER A 171 2.05 -12.67 -0.28
N PHE A 172 1.84 -11.41 0.10
CA PHE A 172 2.37 -10.86 1.33
C PHE A 172 1.26 -10.13 2.08
N PHE A 173 1.38 -10.07 3.39
CA PHE A 173 0.50 -9.31 4.26
C PHE A 173 1.30 -8.22 4.95
N ALA A 174 0.78 -7.00 4.94
CA ALA A 174 1.33 -5.90 5.70
C ALA A 174 0.30 -5.41 6.71
N VAL A 175 0.76 -5.08 7.91
CA VAL A 175 -0.03 -4.30 8.87
C VAL A 175 0.36 -2.84 8.71
N TYR A 176 -0.62 -1.99 8.40
CA TYR A 176 -0.42 -0.57 8.18
C TYR A 176 -1.16 0.24 9.23
N ASN A 177 -0.45 1.09 9.96
CA ASN A 177 -1.06 2.04 10.88
C ASN A 177 -1.47 3.30 10.13
N MET A 178 -2.76 3.58 10.13
CA MET A 178 -3.35 4.73 9.45
C MET A 178 -2.91 6.05 10.08
N GLU A 179 -2.81 6.13 11.40
CA GLU A 179 -2.43 7.35 12.11
C GLU A 179 -0.97 7.73 11.87
N THR A 180 -0.04 6.81 12.13
CA THR A 180 1.40 7.08 11.99
C THR A 180 1.87 7.00 10.54
N THR A 181 1.06 6.39 9.66
CA THR A 181 1.37 6.07 8.26
C THR A 181 2.54 5.09 8.11
N GLU A 182 2.72 4.18 9.05
CA GLU A 182 3.83 3.24 9.07
C GLU A 182 3.38 1.82 8.74
N ILE A 183 4.25 1.07 8.05
CA ILE A 183 4.15 -0.38 8.00
C ILE A 183 4.71 -0.89 9.33
N VAL A 184 3.86 -1.59 10.07
CA VAL A 184 4.18 -2.14 11.39
C VAL A 184 4.75 -3.54 11.26
N ALA A 185 4.24 -4.30 10.30
CA ALA A 185 4.68 -5.66 10.03
C ALA A 185 4.53 -6.01 8.55
N PHE A 186 5.35 -6.94 8.07
CA PHE A 186 5.29 -7.46 6.71
C PHE A 186 5.68 -8.94 6.71
N TYR A 187 4.79 -9.77 6.14
CA TYR A 187 4.86 -11.22 6.20
C TYR A 187 4.62 -11.80 4.81
N GLN A 188 5.30 -12.90 4.48
CA GLN A 188 4.91 -13.77 3.39
C GLN A 188 3.67 -14.58 3.80
N ASN A 189 2.82 -14.91 2.83
CA ASN A 189 1.64 -15.75 3.03
C ASN A 189 2.05 -17.22 3.28
N SER A 190 2.66 -17.47 4.44
CA SER A 190 3.00 -18.78 4.99
C SER A 190 2.13 -19.05 6.23
N ALA A 191 1.90 -20.32 6.55
CA ALA A 191 1.01 -20.69 7.67
C ALA A 191 1.53 -20.17 9.03
N ASP A 192 2.84 -20.24 9.25
CA ASP A 192 3.47 -19.83 10.52
C ASP A 192 3.37 -18.31 10.74
N GLU A 193 3.57 -17.52 9.68
CA GLU A 193 3.51 -16.06 9.76
C GLU A 193 2.07 -15.55 9.91
N LEU A 194 1.10 -16.22 9.28
CA LEU A 194 -0.31 -15.94 9.48
C LEU A 194 -0.77 -16.28 10.90
N TYR A 195 -0.27 -17.38 11.47
CA TYR A 195 -0.54 -17.73 12.85
C TYR A 195 0.01 -16.67 13.81
N PHE A 196 1.24 -16.18 13.57
CA PHE A 196 1.82 -15.09 14.34
C PHE A 196 1.02 -13.79 14.22
N LEU A 197 0.55 -13.45 13.02
CA LEU A 197 -0.34 -12.31 12.81
C LEU A 197 -1.65 -12.48 13.61
N PHE A 198 -2.23 -13.68 13.61
CA PHE A 198 -3.42 -13.96 14.41
C PHE A 198 -3.15 -13.80 15.90
N GLU A 199 -2.03 -14.28 16.45
CA GLU A 199 -1.70 -14.10 17.87
C GLU A 199 -1.52 -12.63 18.26
N LEU A 200 -0.94 -11.80 17.38
CA LEU A 200 -0.73 -10.37 17.64
C LEU A 200 -2.02 -9.55 17.62
N PHE A 201 -2.99 -9.97 16.81
CA PHE A 201 -4.23 -9.23 16.56
C PHE A 201 -5.47 -10.08 16.88
N SER A 202 -5.36 -11.08 17.78
CA SER A 202 -6.46 -12.03 18.04
C SER A 202 -7.71 -11.36 18.58
N ASP A 203 -7.53 -10.27 19.35
CA ASP A 203 -8.62 -9.47 19.90
C ASP A 203 -9.37 -8.66 18.82
N HIS A 204 -8.88 -8.71 17.58
CA HIS A 204 -9.29 -7.92 16.43
C HIS A 204 -9.75 -8.77 15.23
N PHE A 205 -9.67 -10.10 15.33
CA PHE A 205 -10.10 -11.06 14.30
C PHE A 205 -11.50 -11.63 14.55
#